data_AF-A0A2T4S8J0-F1
#
_entry.id   AF-A0A2T4S8J0-F1
#
_cell.length_a   1.000
_cell.length_b   1.000
_cell.length_c   1.000
_cell.angle_alpha   90.00
_cell.angle_beta   90.00
_cell.angle_gamma   90.00
#
_symmetry.space_group_name_H-M   'P 1'
#
loop_
_entity.id
_entity.type
_entity.pdbx_description
1 polymer ?
#
loop_
_entity_poly.entity_id
_entity_poly.type
_entity_poly.pdbx_seq_one_letter_code
_entity_poly.pdbx_strand_id
1 'polypeptide(L)'
;MEKAKNFFNKFKWYLLGGVTLLIIIIVVITLLVKNHKVNVEDDVKVNFDGYNKSGTAEITDESYDKVMSKLSVRALKQSGFKNKEVIEKIKNNDDEDIDIDDFNYDEQKEIEHAEKIMEHVDFNIYNTDNLKNGDKAKVKLEIDKGTSKDYQLKAKEFTKEFKAHGLKEPKTLTAKSLIKALNPKFTGVNGSGSLHLIDKDTPKSLKELSLSDYKFTVPDNGKLKNGDSVKVTIPQDLIDDINKNGSNVFEGKKTDEIEVDGLDNLNKLDNLDDIVERNNKLAKEEHKNTKYTKYQNEPLDNYYKVNYETSNDGYFDSNDEKSTEKVSPSSDVDPAYITLVTTYKVTKTFDDEDSDINYTYEGYQDYTLEDNRLVKSSTTDKVSNSVSKDKLSELNDELQSEEYSKVQ
;
A
#
# COMPACT_ATOMS: atom_id res chain seq x y z
N MET A 1 -68.65 52.61 -45.35
CA MET A 1 -67.20 52.93 -45.42
C MET A 1 -66.85 54.30 -44.83
N GLU A 2 -67.69 55.33 -44.97
CA GLU A 2 -67.37 56.70 -44.56
C GLU A 2 -67.21 56.91 -43.04
N LYS A 3 -68.04 56.24 -42.22
CA LYS A 3 -67.95 56.28 -40.75
C LYS A 3 -66.66 55.66 -40.19
N ALA A 4 -66.17 54.59 -40.81
CA ALA A 4 -64.90 53.96 -40.44
C ALA A 4 -63.70 54.84 -40.81
N LYS A 5 -63.74 55.49 -41.98
CA LYS A 5 -62.73 56.48 -42.41
C LYS A 5 -62.65 57.68 -41.45
N ASN A 6 -63.80 58.20 -41.01
CA ASN A 6 -63.84 59.33 -40.08
C ASN A 6 -63.34 58.98 -38.68
N PHE A 7 -63.64 57.77 -38.19
CA PHE A 7 -63.12 57.28 -36.91
C PHE A 7 -61.60 57.08 -36.95
N PHE A 8 -61.08 56.45 -38.01
CA PHE A 8 -59.64 56.29 -38.22
C PHE A 8 -58.91 57.63 -38.36
N ASN A 9 -59.48 58.64 -39.03
CA ASN A 9 -58.86 59.96 -39.12
C ASN A 9 -58.91 60.74 -37.79
N LYS A 10 -59.98 60.60 -36.99
CA LYS A 10 -60.14 61.31 -35.71
C LYS A 10 -59.23 60.74 -34.61
N PHE A 11 -58.98 59.43 -34.62
CA PHE A 11 -58.15 58.75 -33.62
C PHE A 11 -56.80 58.26 -34.16
N LYS A 12 -56.42 58.64 -35.38
CA LYS A 12 -55.21 58.16 -36.08
C LYS A 12 -53.95 58.29 -35.23
N TRP A 13 -53.80 59.42 -34.53
CA TRP A 13 -52.65 59.70 -33.66
C TRP A 13 -52.65 58.86 -32.37
N TYR A 14 -53.83 58.56 -31.80
CA TYR A 14 -53.94 57.69 -30.62
C TYR A 14 -53.73 56.20 -30.98
N LEU A 15 -54.21 55.76 -32.14
CA LEU A 15 -53.94 54.42 -32.68
C LEU A 15 -52.46 54.24 -33.03
N LEU A 16 -51.84 55.25 -33.65
CA LEU A 16 -50.41 55.23 -33.97
C LEU A 16 -49.53 55.22 -32.71
N GLY A 17 -49.92 56.01 -31.69
CA GLY A 17 -49.27 56.03 -30.38
C GLY A 17 -49.39 54.69 -29.63
N GLY A 18 -50.57 54.06 -29.66
CA GLY A 18 -50.82 52.75 -29.06
C GLY A 18 -50.00 51.63 -29.71
N VAL A 19 -49.93 51.59 -31.05
CA VAL A 19 -49.12 50.61 -31.79
C VAL A 19 -47.63 50.80 -31.51
N THR A 20 -47.14 52.05 -31.48
CA THR A 20 -45.74 52.35 -31.20
C THR A 20 -45.33 51.92 -29.78
N LEU A 21 -46.18 52.18 -28.78
CA LEU A 21 -45.94 51.73 -27.40
C LEU A 21 -45.87 50.19 -27.31
N LEU A 22 -46.74 49.49 -28.02
CA LEU A 22 -46.80 48.03 -28.04
C LEU A 22 -45.53 47.43 -28.68
N ILE A 23 -45.03 48.03 -29.76
CA ILE A 23 -43.74 47.65 -30.37
C ILE A 23 -42.59 47.88 -29.39
N ILE A 24 -42.55 49.01 -28.69
CA ILE A 24 -41.51 49.29 -27.67
C ILE A 24 -41.55 48.25 -26.56
N ILE A 25 -42.73 47.89 -26.06
CA ILE A 25 -42.90 46.86 -25.02
C ILE A 25 -42.40 45.51 -25.53
N ILE A 26 -42.74 45.11 -26.75
CA ILE A 26 -42.25 43.86 -27.35
C ILE A 26 -40.72 43.88 -27.50
N VAL A 27 -40.14 45.00 -27.95
CA VAL A 27 -38.69 45.18 -28.08
C VAL A 27 -37.99 45.11 -26.72
N VAL A 28 -38.54 45.77 -25.70
CA VAL A 28 -38.00 45.73 -24.34
C VAL A 28 -38.10 44.32 -23.75
N ILE A 29 -39.23 43.63 -23.89
CA ILE A 29 -39.41 42.24 -23.43
C ILE A 29 -38.43 41.31 -24.16
N THR A 30 -38.32 41.43 -25.48
CA THR A 30 -37.39 40.59 -26.27
C THR A 30 -35.93 40.88 -25.92
N LEU A 31 -35.54 42.14 -25.66
CA LEU A 31 -34.21 42.49 -25.18
C LEU A 31 -33.94 41.92 -23.77
N LEU A 32 -34.90 42.02 -22.85
CA LEU A 32 -34.76 41.46 -21.50
C LEU A 32 -34.61 39.93 -21.51
N VAL A 33 -35.42 39.23 -22.32
CA VAL A 33 -35.32 37.78 -22.48
C VAL A 33 -34.01 37.38 -23.15
N LYS A 34 -33.57 38.10 -24.22
CA LYS A 34 -32.29 37.83 -24.90
C LYS A 34 -31.08 38.09 -24.01
N ASN A 35 -31.18 39.01 -23.05
CA ASN A 35 -30.08 39.38 -22.16
C ASN A 35 -30.15 38.74 -20.77
N HIS A 36 -31.12 37.84 -20.55
CA HIS A 36 -31.20 37.07 -19.32
C HIS A 36 -29.97 36.15 -19.18
N LYS A 37 -29.36 36.18 -17.99
CA LYS A 37 -28.25 35.30 -17.62
C LYS A 37 -28.80 34.08 -16.91
N VAL A 38 -28.45 32.89 -17.38
CA VAL A 38 -28.81 31.65 -16.68
C VAL A 38 -28.06 31.58 -15.34
N ASN A 39 -28.72 31.12 -14.29
CA ASN A 39 -28.12 30.88 -12.98
C ASN A 39 -28.20 29.38 -12.67
N VAL A 40 -27.06 28.78 -12.35
CA VAL A 40 -26.90 27.34 -12.06
C VAL A 40 -26.27 27.10 -10.67
N GLU A 41 -26.04 28.17 -9.90
CA GLU A 41 -25.39 28.14 -8.58
C GLU A 41 -26.10 27.21 -7.57
N ASP A 42 -27.43 27.10 -7.66
CA ASP A 42 -28.24 26.27 -6.77
C ASP A 42 -28.41 24.82 -7.26
N ASP A 43 -27.95 24.52 -8.46
CA ASP A 43 -27.92 23.16 -8.98
C ASP A 43 -26.68 22.38 -8.53
N VAL A 44 -25.65 23.08 -8.04
CA VAL A 44 -24.37 22.50 -7.61
C VAL A 44 -24.53 21.69 -6.32
N LYS A 45 -24.19 20.40 -6.37
CA LYS A 45 -24.01 19.51 -5.22
C LYS A 45 -22.57 18.98 -5.19
N VAL A 46 -22.00 18.91 -3.99
CA VAL A 46 -20.65 18.38 -3.74
C VAL A 46 -20.76 17.19 -2.78
N ASN A 47 -20.12 16.08 -3.14
CA ASN A 47 -19.94 14.93 -2.26
C ASN A 47 -18.58 15.01 -1.57
N PHE A 48 -18.52 14.52 -0.32
CA PHE A 48 -17.29 14.40 0.45
C PHE A 48 -17.09 12.94 0.87
N ASP A 49 -15.92 12.38 0.59
CA ASP A 49 -15.59 10.99 0.96
C ASP A 49 -14.20 10.89 1.62
N GLY A 50 -13.90 9.73 2.20
CA GLY A 50 -12.64 9.45 2.88
C GLY A 50 -12.66 9.76 4.39
N TYR A 51 -11.49 10.13 4.90
CA TYR A 51 -11.23 10.32 6.32
C TYR A 51 -10.79 11.75 6.63
N ASN A 52 -10.90 12.12 7.89
CA ASN A 52 -10.48 13.43 8.38
C ASN A 52 -8.97 13.63 8.12
N LYS A 53 -8.60 14.73 7.43
CA LYS A 53 -7.24 15.08 6.94
C LYS A 53 -6.79 14.38 5.66
N SER A 54 -7.57 13.46 5.11
CA SER A 54 -7.32 12.79 3.83
C SER A 54 -8.57 12.75 2.94
N GLY A 55 -9.58 13.55 3.30
CA GLY A 55 -10.87 13.52 2.63
C GLY A 55 -10.82 14.22 1.27
N THR A 56 -11.70 13.79 0.38
CA THR A 56 -11.83 14.36 -0.96
C THR A 56 -13.18 15.05 -1.15
N ALA A 57 -13.26 15.96 -2.13
CA ALA A 57 -14.48 16.63 -2.55
C ALA A 57 -14.62 16.60 -4.06
N GLU A 58 -15.83 16.27 -4.53
CA GLU A 58 -16.14 16.17 -5.95
C GLU A 58 -17.54 16.70 -6.23
N ILE A 59 -17.75 17.32 -7.39
CA ILE A 59 -19.09 17.68 -7.86
C ILE A 59 -19.77 16.39 -8.28
N THR A 60 -20.95 16.08 -7.74
CA THR A 60 -21.65 14.83 -8.12
C THR A 60 -21.96 14.83 -9.61
N ASP A 61 -21.82 13.69 -10.29
CA ASP A 61 -22.12 13.52 -11.72
C ASP A 61 -23.49 14.14 -12.10
N GLU A 62 -24.55 13.77 -11.38
CA GLU A 62 -25.92 14.32 -11.58
C GLU A 62 -25.95 15.86 -11.56
N SER A 63 -25.18 16.47 -10.66
CA SER A 63 -25.08 17.92 -10.54
C SER A 63 -24.25 18.52 -11.66
N TYR A 64 -23.15 17.89 -12.04
CA TYR A 64 -22.28 18.35 -13.11
C TYR A 64 -23.06 18.38 -14.43
N ASP A 65 -23.70 17.26 -14.79
CA ASP A 65 -24.49 17.13 -16.01
C ASP A 65 -25.61 18.15 -16.05
N LYS A 66 -26.37 18.28 -14.95
CA LYS A 66 -27.46 19.27 -14.85
C LYS A 66 -26.98 20.71 -15.05
N VAL A 67 -25.80 21.05 -14.52
CA VAL A 67 -25.19 22.38 -14.71
C VAL A 67 -24.78 22.55 -16.17
N MET A 68 -24.01 21.60 -16.71
CA MET A 68 -23.48 21.67 -18.07
C MET A 68 -24.59 21.71 -19.12
N SER A 69 -25.62 20.86 -19.00
CA SER A 69 -26.79 20.86 -19.88
C SER A 69 -27.52 22.21 -19.89
N LYS A 70 -27.67 22.87 -18.74
CA LYS A 70 -28.28 24.22 -18.68
C LYS A 70 -27.41 25.27 -19.36
N LEU A 71 -26.08 25.18 -19.24
CA LEU A 71 -25.14 26.09 -19.89
C LEU A 71 -25.11 25.85 -21.41
N SER A 72 -25.04 24.60 -21.86
CA SER A 72 -25.07 24.22 -23.29
C SER A 72 -26.38 24.65 -23.96
N VAL A 73 -27.53 24.42 -23.32
CA VAL A 73 -28.83 24.91 -23.83
C VAL A 73 -28.86 26.44 -23.92
N ARG A 74 -28.16 27.14 -23.02
CA ARG A 74 -28.06 28.60 -23.09
C ARG A 74 -27.18 29.06 -24.25
N ALA A 75 -26.07 28.36 -24.51
CA ALA A 75 -25.17 28.60 -25.63
C ALA A 75 -25.87 28.38 -26.99
N LEU A 76 -26.57 27.25 -27.16
CA LEU A 76 -27.36 26.94 -28.36
C LEU A 76 -28.42 28.01 -28.65
N LYS A 77 -29.16 28.45 -27.64
CA LYS A 77 -30.13 29.54 -27.80
C LYS A 77 -29.48 30.88 -28.15
N GLN A 78 -28.22 31.09 -27.77
CA GLN A 78 -27.47 32.31 -28.07
C GLN A 78 -26.93 32.30 -29.51
N SER A 79 -26.52 31.15 -30.03
CA SER A 79 -26.06 31.00 -31.41
C SER A 79 -27.18 31.10 -32.44
N GLY A 80 -28.42 30.81 -32.04
CA GLY A 80 -29.59 30.94 -32.90
C GLY A 80 -30.39 29.64 -33.04
N PHE A 81 -29.85 28.52 -32.54
CA PHE A 81 -30.40 27.18 -32.65
C PHE A 81 -31.84 27.08 -32.15
N LYS A 82 -32.74 26.54 -33.00
CA LYS A 82 -34.20 26.52 -32.76
C LYS A 82 -34.81 25.14 -32.66
N ASN A 83 -34.05 24.06 -32.91
CA ASN A 83 -34.59 22.71 -32.84
C ASN A 83 -34.96 22.38 -31.38
N LYS A 84 -36.27 22.33 -31.12
CA LYS A 84 -36.81 22.19 -29.77
C LYS A 84 -36.64 20.78 -29.21
N GLU A 85 -36.68 19.78 -30.07
CA GLU A 85 -36.55 18.37 -29.66
C GLU A 85 -35.15 18.12 -29.10
N VAL A 86 -34.13 18.58 -29.84
CA VAL A 86 -32.72 18.52 -29.44
C VAL A 86 -32.46 19.30 -28.14
N ILE A 87 -32.98 20.53 -28.05
CA ILE A 87 -32.88 21.32 -26.82
C ILE A 87 -33.51 20.60 -25.63
N GLU A 88 -34.59 19.86 -25.83
CA GLU A 88 -35.26 19.13 -24.75
C GLU A 88 -34.49 17.87 -24.35
N LYS A 89 -33.93 17.14 -25.33
CA LYS A 89 -33.01 16.01 -25.09
C LYS A 89 -31.82 16.42 -24.21
N ILE A 90 -31.11 17.49 -24.58
CA ILE A 90 -29.97 18.00 -23.80
C ILE A 90 -30.39 18.41 -22.38
N LYS A 91 -31.54 19.08 -22.20
CA LYS A 91 -32.02 19.44 -20.85
C LYS A 91 -32.26 18.23 -19.95
N ASN A 92 -32.61 17.09 -20.54
CA ASN A 92 -32.91 15.86 -19.84
C ASN A 92 -31.70 14.93 -19.76
N ASN A 93 -30.50 15.39 -20.19
CA ASN A 93 -29.27 14.61 -20.28
C ASN A 93 -29.46 13.33 -21.15
N ASP A 94 -30.20 13.48 -22.26
CA ASP A 94 -30.52 12.41 -23.23
C ASP A 94 -29.95 12.78 -24.61
N ASP A 95 -28.69 13.22 -24.63
CA ASP A 95 -28.00 13.79 -25.79
C ASP A 95 -27.00 12.86 -26.48
N GLU A 96 -26.84 11.62 -25.99
CA GLU A 96 -25.91 10.62 -26.55
C GLU A 96 -26.20 10.26 -28.01
N ASP A 97 -27.46 10.31 -28.45
CA ASP A 97 -27.91 9.95 -29.80
C ASP A 97 -28.00 11.16 -30.78
N ILE A 98 -27.42 12.31 -30.42
CA ILE A 98 -27.44 13.49 -31.31
C ILE A 98 -26.22 13.47 -32.23
N ASP A 99 -26.44 13.15 -33.51
CA ASP A 99 -25.43 13.28 -34.56
C ASP A 99 -25.48 14.67 -35.22
N ILE A 100 -24.34 15.36 -35.26
CA ILE A 100 -24.24 16.69 -35.87
C ILE A 100 -24.48 16.65 -37.40
N ASP A 101 -24.21 15.50 -38.04
CA ASP A 101 -24.35 15.32 -39.48
C ASP A 101 -25.82 15.22 -39.93
N ASP A 102 -26.74 14.92 -39.01
CA ASP A 102 -28.18 14.87 -39.27
C ASP A 102 -28.82 16.27 -39.42
N PHE A 103 -28.10 17.33 -39.06
CA PHE A 103 -28.58 18.70 -39.11
C PHE A 103 -28.32 19.37 -40.46
N ASN A 104 -29.13 20.38 -40.79
CA ASN A 104 -28.85 21.21 -41.95
C ASN A 104 -27.65 22.16 -41.70
N TYR A 105 -27.10 22.72 -42.77
CA TYR A 105 -25.90 23.57 -42.69
C TYR A 105 -26.02 24.78 -41.73
N ASP A 106 -27.19 25.41 -41.65
CA ASP A 106 -27.39 26.55 -40.74
C ASP A 106 -27.41 26.08 -39.28
N GLU A 107 -28.07 24.95 -39.00
CA GLU A 107 -28.10 24.33 -37.67
C GLU A 107 -26.71 23.87 -37.22
N GLN A 108 -25.91 23.27 -38.11
CA GLN A 108 -24.53 22.88 -37.83
C GLN A 108 -23.68 24.09 -37.43
N LYS A 109 -23.79 25.21 -38.17
CA LYS A 109 -23.11 26.47 -37.82
C LYS A 109 -23.54 27.04 -36.47
N GLU A 110 -24.83 26.93 -36.14
CA GLU A 110 -25.35 27.36 -34.85
C GLU A 110 -24.81 26.46 -33.71
N ILE A 111 -24.62 25.16 -33.94
CA ILE A 111 -23.98 24.24 -32.99
C ILE A 111 -22.49 24.58 -32.81
N GLU A 112 -21.72 24.71 -33.89
CA GLU A 112 -20.30 25.11 -33.84
C GLU A 112 -20.09 26.44 -33.10
N HIS A 113 -21.02 27.39 -33.27
CA HIS A 113 -20.97 28.65 -32.54
C HIS A 113 -21.26 28.46 -31.04
N ALA A 114 -22.20 27.59 -30.68
CA ALA A 114 -22.47 27.25 -29.28
C ALA A 114 -21.28 26.55 -28.61
N GLU A 115 -20.60 25.65 -29.31
CA GLU A 115 -19.39 24.99 -28.83
C GLU A 115 -18.29 26.01 -28.53
N LYS A 116 -18.02 26.95 -29.45
CA LYS A 116 -17.07 28.07 -29.22
C LYS A 116 -17.47 28.96 -28.04
N ILE A 117 -18.76 29.13 -27.77
CA ILE A 117 -19.21 29.83 -26.56
C ILE A 117 -18.84 29.03 -25.30
N MET A 118 -19.03 27.71 -25.33
CA MET A 118 -18.74 26.82 -24.20
C MET A 118 -17.25 26.62 -23.93
N GLU A 119 -16.38 26.72 -24.94
CA GLU A 119 -14.91 26.71 -24.79
C GLU A 119 -14.39 27.79 -23.83
N HIS A 120 -15.18 28.85 -23.60
CA HIS A 120 -14.84 29.98 -22.72
C HIS A 120 -15.51 29.90 -21.34
N VAL A 121 -16.06 28.74 -21.00
CA VAL A 121 -16.72 28.47 -19.71
C VAL A 121 -15.80 27.59 -18.87
N ASP A 122 -15.40 28.10 -17.71
CA ASP A 122 -14.64 27.36 -16.71
C ASP A 122 -15.57 27.01 -15.54
N PHE A 123 -15.92 25.72 -15.42
CA PHE A 123 -16.69 25.20 -14.30
C PHE A 123 -15.89 24.13 -13.56
N ASN A 124 -15.36 24.49 -12.40
CA ASN A 124 -14.39 23.67 -11.67
C ASN A 124 -14.58 23.74 -10.15
N ILE A 125 -14.02 22.73 -9.46
CA ILE A 125 -13.92 22.66 -8.00
C ILE A 125 -12.46 22.77 -7.57
N TYR A 126 -12.21 23.48 -6.47
CA TYR A 126 -10.88 23.72 -5.91
C TYR A 126 -10.84 23.36 -4.43
N ASN A 127 -9.63 23.10 -3.92
CA ASN A 127 -9.37 22.60 -2.57
C ASN A 127 -10.11 21.28 -2.32
N THR A 128 -9.83 20.30 -3.18
CA THR A 128 -10.54 19.02 -3.24
C THR A 128 -9.95 17.94 -2.37
N ASP A 129 -8.73 18.09 -1.87
CA ASP A 129 -7.98 17.01 -1.24
C ASP A 129 -7.46 17.39 0.15
N ASN A 130 -7.09 16.38 0.93
CA ASN A 130 -6.59 16.52 2.31
C ASN A 130 -7.56 17.25 3.24
N LEU A 131 -8.86 17.11 2.99
CA LEU A 131 -9.90 17.81 3.71
C LEU A 131 -10.12 17.23 5.10
N LYS A 132 -10.44 18.11 6.06
CA LYS A 132 -11.06 17.75 7.34
C LYS A 132 -12.48 18.25 7.44
N ASN A 133 -13.27 17.65 8.34
CA ASN A 133 -14.62 18.12 8.64
C ASN A 133 -14.59 19.62 9.02
N GLY A 134 -15.37 20.42 8.30
CA GLY A 134 -15.43 21.88 8.43
C GLY A 134 -14.57 22.68 7.46
N ASP A 135 -13.61 22.05 6.76
CA ASP A 135 -12.88 22.69 5.66
C ASP A 135 -13.80 23.02 4.49
N LYS A 136 -13.32 23.85 3.56
CA LYS A 136 -14.14 24.39 2.48
C LYS A 136 -13.56 24.06 1.10
N ALA A 137 -14.30 23.27 0.34
CA ALA A 137 -14.13 23.16 -1.10
C ALA A 137 -14.82 24.35 -1.79
N LYS A 138 -14.29 24.80 -2.92
CA LYS A 138 -14.81 25.97 -3.65
C LYS A 138 -15.19 25.57 -5.06
N VAL A 139 -16.47 25.69 -5.41
CA VAL A 139 -16.92 25.53 -6.79
C VAL A 139 -17.02 26.90 -7.44
N LYS A 140 -16.49 27.03 -8.64
CA LYS A 140 -16.55 28.26 -9.42
C LYS A 140 -17.11 28.02 -10.81
N LEU A 141 -17.86 29.01 -11.27
CA LEU A 141 -18.21 29.19 -12.67
C LEU A 141 -17.65 30.54 -13.10
N GLU A 142 -16.65 30.53 -13.97
CA GLU A 142 -15.99 31.70 -14.54
C GLU A 142 -16.19 31.71 -16.07
N ILE A 143 -16.35 32.90 -16.65
CA ILE A 143 -16.53 33.06 -18.10
C ILE A 143 -15.43 33.98 -18.61
N ASP A 144 -14.65 33.52 -19.59
CA ASP A 144 -13.53 34.30 -20.10
C ASP A 144 -13.99 35.64 -20.71
N LYS A 145 -13.44 36.74 -20.17
CA LYS A 145 -13.77 38.12 -20.54
C LYS A 145 -12.89 38.68 -21.65
N GLY A 146 -11.82 37.98 -22.02
CA GLY A 146 -10.91 38.36 -23.11
C GLY A 146 -11.49 38.14 -24.52
N THR A 147 -12.65 37.50 -24.61
CA THR A 147 -13.28 37.06 -25.86
C THR A 147 -14.27 38.08 -26.40
N SER A 148 -14.60 38.01 -27.69
CA SER A 148 -15.67 38.85 -28.26
C SER A 148 -16.98 38.62 -27.51
N LYS A 149 -17.78 39.69 -27.34
CA LYS A 149 -19.10 39.62 -26.70
C LYS A 149 -20.04 38.58 -27.34
N ASP A 150 -19.80 38.22 -28.60
CA ASP A 150 -20.57 37.21 -29.32
C ASP A 150 -20.29 35.77 -28.85
N TYR A 151 -19.12 35.53 -28.25
CA TYR A 151 -18.72 34.23 -27.69
C TYR A 151 -18.80 34.16 -26.16
N GLN A 152 -19.13 35.27 -25.49
CA GLN A 152 -19.32 35.27 -24.04
C GLN A 152 -20.67 34.66 -23.67
N LEU A 153 -20.66 33.56 -22.93
CA LEU A 153 -21.88 32.93 -22.44
C LEU A 153 -22.64 33.89 -21.52
N LYS A 154 -23.96 34.01 -21.73
CA LYS A 154 -24.85 34.73 -20.81
C LYS A 154 -25.24 33.84 -19.64
N ALA A 155 -24.30 33.63 -18.72
CA ALA A 155 -24.51 32.97 -17.43
C ALA A 155 -24.06 33.88 -16.27
N LYS A 156 -24.59 33.64 -15.08
CA LYS A 156 -24.18 34.31 -13.84
C LYS A 156 -22.96 33.56 -13.27
N GLU A 157 -21.78 34.18 -13.37
CA GLU A 157 -20.57 33.71 -12.68
C GLU A 157 -20.81 33.63 -11.17
N PHE A 158 -20.22 32.63 -10.51
CA PHE A 158 -20.31 32.49 -9.06
C PHE A 158 -19.08 31.79 -8.47
N THR A 159 -18.89 31.97 -7.17
CA THR A 159 -18.00 31.16 -6.34
C THR A 159 -18.76 30.76 -5.10
N LYS A 160 -18.96 29.46 -4.91
CA LYS A 160 -19.73 28.90 -3.79
C LYS A 160 -18.85 27.98 -2.97
N GLU A 161 -18.85 28.19 -1.66
CA GLU A 161 -18.08 27.40 -0.72
C GLU A 161 -18.94 26.28 -0.13
N PHE A 162 -18.46 25.04 -0.21
CA PHE A 162 -19.09 23.86 0.36
C PHE A 162 -18.25 23.37 1.54
N LYS A 163 -18.88 23.23 2.71
CA LYS A 163 -18.20 22.75 3.91
C LYS A 163 -18.17 21.22 3.91
N ALA A 164 -16.95 20.67 4.02
CA ALA A 164 -16.72 19.25 4.20
C ALA A 164 -17.41 18.75 5.46
N HIS A 165 -18.15 17.65 5.34
CA HIS A 165 -18.87 17.02 6.42
C HIS A 165 -19.00 15.52 6.14
N GLY A 166 -19.18 14.72 7.19
CA GLY A 166 -19.35 13.27 7.06
C GLY A 166 -18.05 12.49 6.83
N LEU A 167 -16.88 13.15 6.81
CA LEU A 167 -15.59 12.47 6.74
C LEU A 167 -15.37 11.64 8.00
N LYS A 168 -14.91 10.40 7.83
CA LYS A 168 -14.70 9.45 8.94
C LYS A 168 -13.49 9.86 9.77
N GLU A 169 -13.53 9.68 11.09
CA GLU A 169 -12.33 9.90 11.90
C GLU A 169 -11.32 8.75 11.69
N PRO A 170 -10.03 9.05 11.45
CA PRO A 170 -9.01 8.03 11.32
C PRO A 170 -8.74 7.34 12.66
N LYS A 171 -8.31 6.08 12.61
CA LYS A 171 -7.83 5.38 13.81
C LYS A 171 -6.38 5.73 14.10
N THR A 172 -6.08 6.10 15.33
CA THR A 172 -4.70 6.36 15.75
C THR A 172 -3.95 5.04 15.93
N LEU A 173 -2.80 4.92 15.27
CA LEU A 173 -1.82 3.87 15.46
C LEU A 173 -0.58 4.43 16.16
N THR A 174 0.00 3.60 17.01
CA THR A 174 1.30 3.82 17.67
C THR A 174 2.23 2.68 17.27
N ALA A 175 3.54 2.82 17.55
CA ALA A 175 4.48 1.73 17.30
C ALA A 175 4.03 0.42 17.97
N LYS A 176 3.61 0.50 19.23
CA LYS A 176 3.12 -0.62 20.00
C LYS A 176 1.91 -1.31 19.37
N SER A 177 0.91 -0.54 18.93
CA SER A 177 -0.30 -1.13 18.34
C SER A 177 -0.04 -1.73 16.97
N LEU A 178 0.84 -1.12 16.17
CA LEU A 178 1.22 -1.65 14.86
C LEU A 178 2.02 -2.95 14.99
N ILE A 179 3.06 -2.95 15.83
CA ILE A 179 3.89 -4.14 16.08
C ILE A 179 3.05 -5.27 16.66
N LYS A 180 2.15 -4.99 17.60
CA LYS A 180 1.22 -6.00 18.12
C LYS A 180 0.27 -6.55 17.06
N ALA A 181 -0.18 -5.73 16.11
CA ALA A 181 -1.02 -6.18 15.00
C ALA A 181 -0.28 -7.11 14.03
N LEU A 182 1.05 -6.99 13.96
CA LEU A 182 1.95 -7.88 13.23
C LEU A 182 2.34 -9.13 14.04
N ASN A 183 1.55 -9.53 15.05
CA ASN A 183 1.67 -10.77 15.81
C ASN A 183 3.14 -11.30 15.96
N PRO A 184 3.98 -10.59 16.74
CA PRO A 184 5.39 -10.92 16.84
C PRO A 184 5.60 -12.34 17.37
N LYS A 185 6.50 -13.10 16.73
CA LYS A 185 6.80 -14.49 17.11
C LYS A 185 8.31 -14.70 17.18
N PHE A 186 8.79 -15.26 18.28
CA PHE A 186 10.18 -15.69 18.41
C PHE A 186 10.34 -17.14 17.97
N THR A 187 11.42 -17.45 17.26
CA THR A 187 11.82 -18.83 16.90
C THR A 187 13.32 -19.02 17.10
N GLY A 188 13.76 -20.28 17.10
CA GLY A 188 15.14 -20.66 17.39
C GLY A 188 15.33 -21.08 18.84
N VAL A 189 16.58 -21.02 19.30
CA VAL A 189 16.95 -21.41 20.67
C VAL A 189 17.51 -20.23 21.45
N ASN A 190 17.50 -20.33 22.76
CA ASN A 190 17.95 -19.29 23.66
C ASN A 190 19.43 -18.93 23.42
N GLY A 191 19.71 -17.71 22.95
CA GLY A 191 21.04 -17.23 22.53
C GLY A 191 21.26 -17.25 21.02
N SER A 192 20.31 -17.79 20.27
CA SER A 192 20.28 -17.81 18.81
C SER A 192 18.83 -17.71 18.33
N GLY A 193 18.07 -16.77 18.89
CA GLY A 193 16.66 -16.54 18.55
C GLY A 193 16.46 -15.42 17.55
N SER A 194 15.39 -15.52 16.76
CA SER A 194 14.93 -14.50 15.81
C SER A 194 13.50 -14.08 16.10
N LEU A 195 13.23 -12.79 15.90
CA LEU A 195 11.90 -12.19 15.87
C LEU A 195 11.35 -12.18 14.45
N HIS A 196 10.13 -12.69 14.29
CA HIS A 196 9.34 -12.64 13.08
C HIS A 196 8.12 -11.76 13.29
N LEU A 197 7.69 -11.07 12.23
CA LEU A 197 6.49 -10.25 12.20
C LEU A 197 5.50 -10.90 11.23
N ILE A 198 4.28 -11.18 11.70
CA ILE A 198 3.26 -11.93 10.96
C ILE A 198 2.08 -11.02 10.63
N ASP A 199 1.78 -10.83 9.34
CA ASP A 199 0.74 -9.89 8.89
C ASP A 199 -0.64 -10.53 8.59
N LYS A 200 -0.75 -11.86 8.72
CA LYS A 200 -1.92 -12.68 8.39
C LYS A 200 -3.24 -12.16 8.96
N ASP A 201 -3.24 -11.76 10.22
CA ASP A 201 -4.44 -11.35 10.99
C ASP A 201 -4.53 -9.84 11.20
N THR A 202 -3.81 -9.05 10.41
CA THR A 202 -3.87 -7.60 10.50
C THR A 202 -5.26 -7.04 10.14
N PRO A 203 -5.67 -5.90 10.74
CA PRO A 203 -6.90 -5.22 10.36
C PRO A 203 -6.94 -4.89 8.86
N LYS A 204 -8.13 -4.91 8.25
CA LYS A 204 -8.32 -4.59 6.81
C LYS A 204 -7.63 -3.29 6.37
N SER A 205 -7.68 -2.27 7.23
CA SER A 205 -7.06 -0.97 6.97
C SER A 205 -5.53 -0.99 6.88
N LEU A 206 -4.88 -2.01 7.43
CA LEU A 206 -3.44 -2.25 7.28
C LEU A 206 -3.14 -3.24 6.15
N LYS A 207 -4.06 -4.16 5.83
CA LYS A 207 -3.93 -5.11 4.71
C LYS A 207 -3.90 -4.44 3.32
N GLU A 208 -4.45 -3.24 3.22
CA GLU A 208 -4.35 -2.43 2.00
C GLU A 208 -2.93 -1.89 1.76
N LEU A 209 -2.09 -1.89 2.79
CA LEU A 209 -0.67 -1.61 2.69
C LEU A 209 0.03 -2.96 2.47
N SER A 210 0.83 -3.10 1.42
CA SER A 210 1.62 -4.31 1.18
C SER A 210 2.71 -4.46 2.25
N LEU A 211 2.33 -4.91 3.46
CA LEU A 211 3.19 -4.85 4.65
C LEU A 211 4.51 -5.60 4.48
N SER A 212 4.54 -6.63 3.63
CA SER A 212 5.74 -7.39 3.24
C SER A 212 6.84 -6.54 2.59
N ASP A 213 6.48 -5.43 1.96
CA ASP A 213 7.43 -4.58 1.23
C ASP A 213 8.28 -3.71 2.16
N TYR A 214 7.92 -3.64 3.44
CA TYR A 214 8.58 -2.79 4.42
C TYR A 214 9.53 -3.58 5.31
N LYS A 215 10.74 -3.02 5.53
CA LYS A 215 11.79 -3.62 6.35
C LYS A 215 11.89 -2.96 7.72
N PHE A 216 11.38 -3.65 8.74
CA PHE A 216 11.56 -3.27 10.14
C PHE A 216 13.02 -3.49 10.54
N THR A 217 13.50 -2.72 11.53
CA THR A 217 14.83 -2.93 12.10
C THR A 217 14.72 -3.54 13.48
N VAL A 218 15.38 -4.68 13.66
CA VAL A 218 15.44 -5.49 14.87
C VAL A 218 16.93 -5.77 15.15
N PRO A 219 17.59 -5.00 16.03
CA PRO A 219 18.99 -5.22 16.37
C PRO A 219 19.23 -6.64 16.91
N ASP A 220 20.38 -7.22 16.58
CA ASP A 220 20.82 -8.54 17.05
C ASP A 220 19.84 -9.69 16.74
N ASN A 221 18.94 -9.51 15.78
CA ASN A 221 18.03 -10.55 15.34
C ASN A 221 18.84 -11.76 14.81
N GLY A 222 18.47 -12.96 15.26
CA GLY A 222 19.25 -14.19 15.11
C GLY A 222 20.15 -14.53 16.30
N LYS A 223 20.37 -13.60 17.23
CA LYS A 223 21.22 -13.76 18.43
C LYS A 223 20.46 -13.47 19.74
N LEU A 224 19.13 -13.42 19.68
CA LEU A 224 18.28 -13.08 20.82
C LEU A 224 18.26 -14.20 21.88
N LYS A 225 18.07 -13.84 23.15
CA LYS A 225 17.87 -14.76 24.27
C LYS A 225 16.67 -14.35 25.12
N ASN A 226 16.08 -15.32 25.82
CA ASN A 226 15.00 -15.10 26.76
C ASN A 226 15.39 -14.05 27.82
N GLY A 227 14.50 -13.08 28.05
CA GLY A 227 14.70 -11.95 28.96
C GLY A 227 15.38 -10.73 28.32
N ASP A 228 15.78 -10.79 27.05
CA ASP A 228 16.21 -9.58 26.33
C ASP A 228 15.01 -8.63 26.11
N SER A 229 15.29 -7.33 26.06
CA SER A 229 14.35 -6.32 25.55
C SER A 229 14.79 -5.90 24.16
N VAL A 230 14.07 -6.35 23.13
CA VAL A 230 14.41 -6.07 21.73
C VAL A 230 13.66 -4.85 21.22
N LYS A 231 14.40 -3.88 20.66
CA LYS A 231 13.85 -2.65 20.11
C LYS A 231 13.51 -2.82 18.63
N VAL A 232 12.22 -2.81 18.32
CA VAL A 232 11.72 -2.86 16.94
C VAL A 232 11.50 -1.45 16.41
N THR A 233 12.07 -1.15 15.25
CA THR A 233 11.95 0.17 14.59
C THR A 233 11.15 0.06 13.30
N ILE A 234 10.11 0.88 13.20
CA ILE A 234 9.23 0.99 12.04
C ILE A 234 9.92 1.86 10.97
N PRO A 235 9.90 1.43 9.69
CA PRO A 235 10.43 2.24 8.59
C PRO A 235 9.57 3.50 8.35
N GLN A 236 10.20 4.58 7.90
CA GLN A 236 9.52 5.89 7.77
C GLN A 236 8.50 5.88 6.64
N ASP A 237 8.85 5.20 5.56
CA ASP A 237 8.04 4.88 4.38
C ASP A 237 6.69 4.24 4.76
N LEU A 238 6.67 3.28 5.69
CA LEU A 238 5.40 2.71 6.19
C LEU A 238 4.57 3.75 6.95
N ILE A 239 5.21 4.61 7.74
CA ILE A 239 4.51 5.69 8.48
C ILE A 239 3.88 6.68 7.50
N ASP A 240 4.60 7.03 6.44
CA ASP A 240 4.14 7.95 5.41
C ASP A 240 2.94 7.36 4.65
N ASP A 241 3.00 6.07 4.29
CA ASP A 241 1.90 5.38 3.60
C ASP A 241 0.67 5.16 4.48
N ILE A 242 0.85 4.86 5.77
CA ILE A 242 -0.25 4.83 6.75
C ILE A 242 -0.97 6.19 6.76
N ASN A 243 -0.21 7.28 6.89
CA ASN A 243 -0.77 8.63 6.97
C ASN A 243 -1.41 9.08 5.65
N LYS A 244 -0.89 8.60 4.51
CA LYS A 244 -1.41 8.90 3.17
C LYS A 244 -2.70 8.15 2.85
N ASN A 245 -2.82 6.86 3.25
CA ASN A 245 -4.06 6.09 3.07
C ASN A 245 -5.22 6.71 3.86
N GLY A 246 -4.93 7.31 5.01
CA GLY A 246 -5.87 8.15 5.75
C GLY A 246 -6.88 7.40 6.60
N SER A 247 -7.06 6.08 6.43
CA SER A 247 -7.88 5.26 7.34
C SER A 247 -7.29 5.14 8.75
N ASN A 248 -5.97 5.31 8.84
CA ASN A 248 -5.21 5.36 10.08
C ASN A 248 -4.30 6.58 10.08
N VAL A 249 -3.90 7.03 11.28
CA VAL A 249 -2.85 8.04 11.46
C VAL A 249 -1.84 7.50 12.45
N PHE A 250 -0.56 7.57 12.11
CA PHE A 250 0.52 7.17 13.00
C PHE A 250 0.96 8.35 13.89
N GLU A 251 1.00 8.13 15.20
CA GLU A 251 1.44 9.14 16.17
C GLU A 251 2.49 8.58 17.15
N GLY A 252 3.42 9.46 17.55
CA GLY A 252 4.42 9.16 18.57
C GLY A 252 5.75 8.61 18.02
N LYS A 253 6.46 7.85 18.86
CA LYS A 253 7.77 7.28 18.52
C LYS A 253 7.62 6.14 17.49
N LYS A 254 8.57 6.03 16.57
CA LYS A 254 8.63 4.95 15.56
C LYS A 254 9.16 3.61 16.09
N THR A 255 9.33 3.48 17.40
CA THR A 255 9.99 2.31 18.01
C THR A 255 9.20 1.79 19.20
N ASP A 256 9.15 0.48 19.35
CA ASP A 256 8.65 -0.17 20.56
C ASP A 256 9.61 -1.28 21.01
N GLU A 257 9.49 -1.68 22.28
CA GLU A 257 10.29 -2.74 22.86
C GLU A 257 9.42 -3.96 23.16
N ILE A 258 9.94 -5.14 22.83
CA ILE A 258 9.30 -6.43 23.08
C ILE A 258 10.24 -7.24 23.96
N GLU A 259 9.71 -7.89 25.00
CA GLU A 259 10.47 -8.85 25.79
C GLU A 259 10.57 -10.16 25.02
N VAL A 260 11.79 -10.71 24.92
CA VAL A 260 12.03 -11.99 24.26
C VAL A 260 11.67 -13.10 25.23
N ASP A 261 10.73 -13.96 24.83
CA ASP A 261 10.31 -15.13 25.56
C ASP A 261 10.09 -16.34 24.64
N GLY A 262 9.90 -17.52 25.25
CA GLY A 262 9.51 -18.73 24.54
C GLY A 262 10.58 -19.38 23.67
N LEU A 263 11.85 -18.94 23.72
CA LEU A 263 12.95 -19.63 23.03
C LEU A 263 13.35 -20.90 23.80
N ASP A 264 13.44 -22.03 23.10
CA ASP A 264 13.83 -23.30 23.72
C ASP A 264 15.29 -23.27 24.18
N ASN A 265 15.59 -23.98 25.26
CA ASN A 265 16.96 -24.16 25.72
C ASN A 265 17.50 -25.46 25.15
N LEU A 266 18.50 -25.36 24.27
CA LEU A 266 19.08 -26.52 23.59
C LEU A 266 19.60 -27.60 24.57
N ASN A 267 20.13 -27.21 25.73
CA ASN A 267 20.64 -28.15 26.74
C ASN A 267 19.50 -28.91 27.45
N LYS A 268 18.24 -28.56 27.19
CA LYS A 268 17.04 -29.14 27.79
C LYS A 268 16.11 -29.76 26.77
N LEU A 269 16.58 -29.99 25.54
CA LEU A 269 15.80 -30.71 24.53
C LEU A 269 15.52 -32.15 24.99
N ASP A 270 14.29 -32.60 24.81
CA ASP A 270 13.85 -33.92 25.31
C ASP A 270 14.58 -35.09 24.63
N ASN A 271 15.19 -34.86 23.46
CA ASN A 271 15.87 -35.88 22.67
C ASN A 271 17.35 -35.57 22.40
N LEU A 272 17.98 -34.70 23.21
CA LEU A 272 19.40 -34.37 23.05
C LEU A 272 20.29 -35.62 23.13
N ASP A 273 20.07 -36.48 24.12
CA ASP A 273 20.85 -37.71 24.32
C ASP A 273 20.74 -38.65 23.12
N ASP A 274 19.53 -38.82 22.56
CA ASP A 274 19.30 -39.65 21.37
C ASP A 274 20.08 -39.13 20.14
N ILE A 275 20.20 -37.80 20.01
CA ILE A 275 20.93 -37.17 18.90
C ILE A 275 22.43 -37.34 19.10
N VAL A 276 22.93 -37.13 20.32
CA VAL A 276 24.34 -37.37 20.65
C VAL A 276 24.70 -38.83 20.43
N GLU A 277 23.85 -39.79 20.82
CA GLU A 277 24.07 -41.21 20.52
C GLU A 277 24.11 -41.48 19.01
N ARG A 278 23.24 -40.83 18.24
CA ARG A 278 23.23 -40.93 16.77
C ARG A 278 24.52 -40.39 16.15
N ASN A 279 25.02 -39.25 16.62
CA ASN A 279 26.30 -38.70 16.18
C ASN A 279 27.44 -39.67 16.49
N ASN A 280 27.45 -40.27 17.68
CA ASN A 280 28.45 -41.27 18.08
C ASN A 280 28.40 -42.53 17.20
N LYS A 281 27.21 -42.94 16.78
CA LYS A 281 27.04 -44.05 15.84
C LYS A 281 27.57 -43.67 14.45
N LEU A 282 27.29 -42.46 13.97
CA LEU A 282 27.81 -41.94 12.71
C LEU A 282 29.35 -41.93 12.71
N ALA A 283 29.99 -41.41 13.76
CA ALA A 283 31.44 -41.38 13.87
C ALA A 283 32.07 -42.78 13.84
N LYS A 284 31.42 -43.79 14.43
CA LYS A 284 31.85 -45.19 14.33
C LYS A 284 31.64 -45.78 12.94
N GLU A 285 30.66 -45.29 12.19
CA GLU A 285 30.37 -45.74 10.84
C GLU A 285 31.34 -45.17 9.80
N GLU A 286 31.75 -43.91 9.94
CA GLU A 286 32.75 -43.27 9.08
C GLU A 286 34.16 -43.81 9.40
N HIS A 287 34.47 -44.06 10.68
CA HIS A 287 35.75 -44.62 11.14
C HIS A 287 35.66 -46.13 11.43
N LYS A 288 35.27 -46.93 10.43
CA LYS A 288 35.14 -48.39 10.58
C LYS A 288 36.50 -49.09 10.62
N ASN A 289 36.66 -49.96 11.62
CA ASN A 289 37.81 -50.86 11.71
C ASN A 289 37.89 -51.79 10.49
N THR A 290 39.08 -51.94 9.94
CA THR A 290 39.40 -52.93 8.91
C THR A 290 40.32 -54.00 9.49
N LYS A 291 40.81 -54.89 8.62
CA LYS A 291 41.83 -55.86 8.99
C LYS A 291 43.14 -55.17 9.40
N TYR A 292 43.51 -54.08 8.73
CA TYR A 292 44.84 -53.45 8.84
C TYR A 292 44.84 -52.08 9.54
N THR A 293 43.65 -51.56 9.86
CA THR A 293 43.49 -50.24 10.46
C THR A 293 42.45 -50.31 11.55
N LYS A 294 42.83 -49.84 12.74
CA LYS A 294 41.94 -49.69 13.89
C LYS A 294 41.72 -48.21 14.17
N TYR A 295 40.50 -47.87 14.52
CA TYR A 295 40.06 -46.55 14.91
C TYR A 295 39.48 -46.60 16.31
N GLN A 296 39.86 -45.61 17.11
CA GLN A 296 39.24 -45.30 18.39
C GLN A 296 38.72 -43.87 18.34
N ASN A 297 37.41 -43.70 18.50
CA ASN A 297 36.75 -42.40 18.56
C ASN A 297 36.44 -42.06 20.02
N GLU A 298 37.03 -40.99 20.53
CA GLU A 298 36.76 -40.43 21.84
C GLU A 298 35.91 -39.16 21.67
N PRO A 299 34.62 -39.17 22.04
CA PRO A 299 33.78 -37.97 21.98
C PRO A 299 34.29 -36.93 22.98
N LEU A 300 34.32 -35.67 22.56
CA LEU A 300 34.83 -34.55 23.36
C LEU A 300 33.67 -33.66 23.82
N ASP A 301 33.08 -32.90 22.89
CA ASP A 301 32.10 -31.87 23.19
C ASP A 301 31.00 -31.83 22.11
N ASN A 302 29.84 -31.26 22.45
CA ASN A 302 28.73 -31.07 21.50
C ASN A 302 28.61 -29.59 21.13
N TYR A 303 28.30 -29.33 19.86
CA TYR A 303 28.16 -27.99 19.31
C TYR A 303 26.90 -27.90 18.45
N TYR A 304 26.36 -26.69 18.34
CA TYR A 304 25.21 -26.41 17.51
C TYR A 304 25.38 -25.14 16.70
N LYS A 305 24.64 -25.05 15.61
CA LYS A 305 24.49 -23.86 14.78
C LYS A 305 23.02 -23.72 14.39
N VAL A 306 22.51 -22.49 14.39
CA VAL A 306 21.16 -22.19 13.91
C VAL A 306 21.24 -21.54 12.54
N ASN A 307 20.57 -22.13 11.57
CA ASN A 307 20.41 -21.60 10.22
C ASN A 307 18.94 -21.20 10.02
N TYR A 308 18.72 -20.08 9.35
CA TYR A 308 17.38 -19.58 9.02
C TYR A 308 17.00 -19.85 7.56
N GLU A 309 17.89 -20.48 6.81
CA GLU A 309 17.68 -21.01 5.46
C GLU A 309 18.20 -22.46 5.43
N THR A 310 17.56 -23.34 4.66
CA THR A 310 18.06 -24.71 4.45
C THR A 310 19.37 -24.68 3.68
N SER A 311 20.30 -25.59 3.97
CA SER A 311 21.64 -25.68 3.35
C SER A 311 21.65 -26.10 1.87
N ASN A 312 20.54 -25.91 1.13
CA ASN A 312 20.41 -26.26 -0.27
C ASN A 312 20.91 -25.09 -1.14
N ASP A 313 22.20 -25.13 -1.49
CA ASP A 313 22.90 -24.12 -2.29
C ASP A 313 22.16 -23.75 -3.59
N GLY A 314 21.52 -22.59 -3.57
CA GLY A 314 21.21 -21.79 -4.74
C GLY A 314 21.95 -20.46 -4.63
N TYR A 315 23.15 -20.39 -5.22
CA TYR A 315 23.94 -19.18 -5.52
C TYR A 315 23.21 -17.85 -5.30
N PHE A 316 23.51 -17.12 -4.21
CA PHE A 316 23.32 -15.67 -4.18
C PHE A 316 24.39 -14.95 -3.35
N ASP A 317 24.68 -13.74 -3.84
CA ASP A 317 25.75 -12.79 -3.56
C ASP A 317 25.91 -12.45 -2.07
N SER A 318 27.00 -12.94 -1.47
CA SER A 318 27.45 -12.59 -0.14
C SER A 318 28.13 -11.21 -0.16
N ASN A 319 27.34 -10.14 -0.19
CA ASN A 319 27.84 -8.76 -0.10
C ASN A 319 26.89 -7.81 0.67
N ASP A 320 26.24 -8.26 1.74
CA ASP A 320 25.65 -7.31 2.71
C ASP A 320 25.79 -7.80 4.16
N GLU A 321 26.93 -7.43 4.77
CA GLU A 321 27.02 -7.30 6.22
C GLU A 321 25.94 -6.32 6.71
N LYS A 322 25.03 -6.81 7.57
CA LYS A 322 23.86 -6.16 8.25
C LYS A 322 22.46 -6.64 7.83
N SER A 323 22.34 -7.63 6.93
CA SER A 323 21.03 -8.18 6.54
C SER A 323 20.22 -8.76 7.72
N THR A 324 20.87 -9.28 8.76
CA THR A 324 20.20 -9.96 9.88
C THR A 324 19.29 -9.05 10.70
N GLU A 325 19.56 -7.73 10.74
CA GLU A 325 18.74 -6.79 11.53
C GLU A 325 17.44 -6.38 10.83
N LYS A 326 17.20 -6.80 9.58
CA LYS A 326 16.02 -6.41 8.83
C LYS A 326 14.99 -7.54 8.82
N VAL A 327 13.77 -7.20 9.21
CA VAL A 327 12.63 -8.13 9.23
C VAL A 327 11.50 -7.55 8.41
N SER A 328 11.08 -8.28 7.39
CA SER A 328 9.85 -7.98 6.65
C SER A 328 8.70 -8.82 7.23
N PRO A 329 7.50 -8.23 7.37
CA PRO A 329 6.31 -9.01 7.70
C PRO A 329 6.03 -10.12 6.67
N SER A 330 5.56 -11.26 7.14
CA SER A 330 5.19 -12.41 6.31
C SER A 330 3.88 -13.05 6.76
N SER A 331 3.28 -13.89 5.91
CA SER A 331 2.05 -14.60 6.28
C SER A 331 2.29 -15.74 7.27
N ASP A 332 3.49 -16.32 7.24
CA ASP A 332 3.90 -17.50 7.98
C ASP A 332 5.37 -17.37 8.39
N VAL A 333 5.82 -18.26 9.28
CA VAL A 333 7.17 -18.21 9.86
C VAL A 333 7.93 -19.46 9.47
N ASP A 334 9.07 -19.28 8.84
CA ASP A 334 9.97 -20.39 8.54
C ASP A 334 10.56 -20.97 9.83
N PRO A 335 10.68 -22.30 9.92
CA PRO A 335 11.28 -22.94 11.07
C PRO A 335 12.76 -22.58 11.18
N ALA A 336 13.28 -22.54 12.40
CA ALA A 336 14.72 -22.50 12.62
C ALA A 336 15.29 -23.90 12.34
N TYR A 337 16.34 -23.95 11.51
CA TYR A 337 17.06 -25.18 11.22
C TYR A 337 18.28 -25.27 12.14
N ILE A 338 18.47 -26.43 12.76
CA ILE A 338 19.53 -26.61 13.75
C ILE A 338 20.48 -27.70 13.26
N THR A 339 21.75 -27.35 13.19
CA THR A 339 22.85 -28.30 13.05
C THR A 339 23.36 -28.67 14.43
N LEU A 340 23.55 -29.96 14.69
CA LEU A 340 24.11 -30.46 15.94
C LEU A 340 25.18 -31.49 15.64
N VAL A 341 26.41 -31.17 16.07
CA VAL A 341 27.60 -32.00 15.86
C VAL A 341 28.25 -32.36 17.19
N THR A 342 28.93 -33.49 17.20
CA THR A 342 29.80 -33.89 18.31
C THR A 342 31.23 -33.88 17.79
N THR A 343 32.17 -33.34 18.58
CA THR A 343 33.60 -33.37 18.24
C THR A 343 34.24 -34.64 18.76
N TYR A 344 35.25 -35.13 18.04
CA TYR A 344 35.92 -36.38 18.33
C TYR A 344 37.43 -36.21 18.24
N LYS A 345 38.14 -36.87 19.16
CA LYS A 345 39.53 -37.27 18.98
C LYS A 345 39.55 -38.67 18.38
N VAL A 346 40.13 -38.78 17.18
CA VAL A 346 40.22 -40.02 16.43
C VAL A 346 41.66 -40.51 16.49
N THR A 347 41.87 -41.67 17.11
CA THR A 347 43.18 -42.35 17.11
C THR A 347 43.13 -43.47 16.08
N LYS A 348 44.00 -43.39 15.08
CA LYS A 348 44.13 -44.37 14.01
C LYS A 348 45.43 -45.15 14.21
N THR A 349 45.32 -46.48 14.28
CA THR A 349 46.47 -47.38 14.46
C THR A 349 46.55 -48.32 13.27
N PHE A 350 47.76 -48.45 12.72
CA PHE A 350 48.11 -49.45 11.72
C PHE A 350 48.85 -50.60 12.39
N ASP A 351 48.78 -51.81 11.82
CA ASP A 351 49.35 -53.01 12.44
C ASP A 351 50.86 -52.91 12.73
N ASP A 352 51.61 -52.09 11.96
CA ASP A 352 53.08 -52.01 12.00
C ASP A 352 53.64 -50.56 12.06
N GLU A 353 52.82 -49.55 12.36
CA GLU A 353 53.23 -48.13 12.38
C GLU A 353 52.75 -47.38 13.63
N ASP A 354 53.32 -46.20 13.86
CA ASP A 354 52.90 -45.28 14.91
C ASP A 354 51.44 -44.84 14.71
N SER A 355 50.75 -44.55 15.82
CA SER A 355 49.36 -44.11 15.77
C SER A 355 49.23 -42.64 15.35
N ASP A 356 48.32 -42.35 14.43
CA ASP A 356 47.93 -40.99 14.06
C ASP A 356 46.77 -40.52 14.95
N ILE A 357 46.80 -39.25 15.37
CA ILE A 357 45.74 -38.63 16.18
C ILE A 357 45.25 -37.37 15.47
N ASN A 358 43.97 -37.37 15.09
CA ASN A 358 43.33 -36.22 14.47
C ASN A 358 42.02 -35.85 15.20
N TYR A 359 41.53 -34.65 14.94
CA TYR A 359 40.32 -34.07 15.53
C TYR A 359 39.31 -33.73 14.44
N THR A 360 38.06 -34.11 14.63
CA THR A 360 36.97 -33.95 13.65
C THR A 360 35.64 -33.71 14.36
N TYR A 361 34.59 -33.36 13.63
CA TYR A 361 33.22 -33.40 14.13
C TYR A 361 32.34 -34.22 13.20
N GLU A 362 31.34 -34.88 13.77
CA GLU A 362 30.34 -35.66 13.04
C GLU A 362 28.96 -35.33 13.61
N GLY A 363 27.98 -35.15 12.73
CA GLY A 363 26.60 -34.96 13.14
C GLY A 363 25.64 -34.83 11.98
N TYR A 364 24.58 -34.06 12.22
CA TYR A 364 23.55 -33.81 11.23
C TYR A 364 23.15 -32.34 11.23
N GLN A 365 22.83 -31.83 10.04
CA GLN A 365 22.32 -30.48 9.81
C GLN A 365 20.84 -30.51 9.44
N ASP A 366 20.21 -29.33 9.48
CA ASP A 366 18.82 -29.12 9.07
C ASP A 366 17.79 -29.95 9.84
N TYR A 367 17.96 -30.05 11.16
CA TYR A 367 16.87 -30.45 12.06
C TYR A 367 15.86 -29.32 12.20
N THR A 368 14.56 -29.64 12.25
CA THR A 368 13.53 -28.69 12.69
C THR A 368 13.33 -28.81 14.20
N LEU A 369 13.09 -27.68 14.86
CA LEU A 369 12.73 -27.63 16.27
C LEU A 369 11.20 -27.68 16.42
N GLU A 370 10.70 -28.76 17.00
CA GLU A 370 9.26 -29.01 17.19
C GLU A 370 9.04 -29.56 18.60
N ASP A 371 8.18 -28.91 19.39
CA ASP A 371 7.80 -29.34 20.75
C ASP A 371 9.01 -29.71 21.65
N ASN A 372 10.01 -28.82 21.74
CA ASN A 372 11.26 -29.02 22.50
C ASN A 372 12.08 -30.25 22.04
N ARG A 373 11.95 -30.65 20.78
CA ARG A 373 12.67 -31.78 20.16
C ARG A 373 13.24 -31.38 18.81
N LEU A 374 14.41 -31.93 18.48
CA LEU A 374 14.95 -31.84 17.11
C LEU A 374 14.43 -33.00 16.27
N VAL A 375 13.71 -32.68 15.20
CA VAL A 375 13.03 -33.64 14.33
C VAL A 375 13.75 -33.71 12.98
N LYS A 376 13.94 -34.93 12.48
CA LYS A 376 14.47 -35.14 11.13
C LYS A 376 13.40 -34.86 10.10
N SER A 377 13.76 -34.15 9.04
CA SER A 377 12.97 -33.98 7.83
C SER A 377 13.65 -34.70 6.65
N SER A 378 13.10 -34.56 5.46
CA SER A 378 13.75 -35.01 4.22
C SER A 378 15.00 -34.22 3.85
N THR A 379 15.24 -33.07 4.48
CA THR A 379 16.43 -32.22 4.25
C THR A 379 17.51 -32.44 5.29
N THR A 380 17.27 -33.26 6.32
CA THR A 380 18.27 -33.51 7.37
C THR A 380 19.37 -34.44 6.85
N ASP A 381 20.55 -33.87 6.64
CA ASP A 381 21.71 -34.58 6.10
C ASP A 381 22.84 -34.73 7.12
N LYS A 382 23.75 -35.67 6.84
CA LYS A 382 24.99 -35.83 7.61
C LYS A 382 25.90 -34.63 7.36
N VAL A 383 26.63 -34.19 8.38
CA VAL A 383 27.64 -33.15 8.24
C VAL A 383 28.88 -33.51 9.04
N SER A 384 30.04 -33.20 8.47
CA SER A 384 31.37 -33.37 9.07
C SER A 384 32.29 -32.26 8.58
N ASN A 385 33.41 -32.02 9.27
CA ASN A 385 34.40 -31.10 8.73
C ASN A 385 35.10 -31.70 7.50
N SER A 386 35.51 -30.83 6.57
CA SER A 386 36.10 -31.26 5.30
C SER A 386 37.44 -31.98 5.46
N VAL A 387 38.23 -31.58 6.46
CA VAL A 387 39.55 -32.14 6.75
C VAL A 387 39.76 -32.21 8.26
N SER A 388 40.06 -33.40 8.77
CA SER A 388 40.42 -33.60 10.18
C SER A 388 41.66 -32.77 10.54
N LYS A 389 41.70 -32.22 11.75
CA LYS A 389 42.77 -31.34 12.23
C LYS A 389 43.79 -32.10 13.07
N ASP A 390 45.04 -31.67 13.07
CA ASP A 390 46.10 -32.30 13.88
C ASP A 390 46.01 -31.88 15.36
N LYS A 391 45.36 -30.73 15.62
CA LYS A 391 45.21 -30.17 16.97
C LYS A 391 43.76 -29.80 17.26
N LEU A 392 43.36 -30.02 18.52
CA LEU A 392 42.05 -29.61 19.02
C LEU A 392 41.82 -28.09 18.88
N SER A 393 42.87 -27.27 19.03
CA SER A 393 42.75 -25.81 18.85
C SER A 393 42.32 -25.43 17.44
N GLU A 394 42.84 -26.12 16.42
CA GLU A 394 42.49 -25.85 15.02
C GLU A 394 41.03 -26.23 14.71
N LEU A 395 40.52 -27.28 15.35
CA LEU A 395 39.09 -27.65 15.25
C LEU A 395 38.21 -26.61 15.97
N ASN A 396 38.64 -26.12 17.13
CA ASN A 396 37.91 -25.07 17.85
C ASN A 396 37.86 -23.76 17.07
N ASP A 397 38.96 -23.38 16.42
CA ASP A 397 39.02 -22.19 15.56
C ASP A 397 38.08 -22.34 14.35
N GLU A 398 38.02 -23.53 13.73
CA GLU A 398 37.08 -23.85 12.65
C GLU A 398 35.62 -23.72 13.13
N LEU A 399 35.25 -24.37 14.23
CA LEU A 399 33.90 -24.28 14.82
C LEU A 399 33.50 -22.83 15.12
N GLN A 400 34.40 -22.03 15.69
CA GLN A 400 34.13 -20.60 15.93
C GLN A 400 33.93 -19.82 14.63
N SER A 401 34.77 -20.06 13.62
CA SER A 401 34.66 -19.39 12.32
C SER A 401 33.39 -19.76 11.56
N GLU A 402 32.87 -20.97 11.79
CA GLU A 402 31.62 -21.47 11.20
C GLU A 402 30.38 -21.11 12.06
N GLU A 403 30.55 -20.30 13.10
CA GLU A 403 29.52 -19.82 14.03
C GLU A 403 28.85 -20.91 14.89
N TYR A 404 29.57 -22.00 15.17
CA TYR A 404 29.09 -22.99 16.13
C TYR A 404 29.20 -22.49 17.56
N SER A 405 28.15 -22.76 18.32
CA SER A 405 28.07 -22.54 19.76
C SER A 405 28.15 -23.86 20.51
N LYS A 406 28.84 -23.88 21.66
CA LYS A 406 28.98 -25.07 22.49
C LYS A 406 27.67 -25.34 23.24
N VAL A 407 27.23 -26.60 23.26
CA VAL A 407 26.14 -27.09 24.13
C VAL A 407 26.69 -27.19 25.56
N GLN A 408 26.03 -26.57 26.55
CA GLN A 408 26.55 -26.46 27.92
C GLN A 408 26.04 -27.53 28.87
#